data_AF-A0A7C4DGS2-F1
#
_entry.id   AF-A0A7C4DGS2-F1
#
_cell.length_a   1.000
_cell.length_b   1.000
_cell.length_c   1.000
_cell.angle_alpha   90.00
_cell.angle_beta   90.00
_cell.angle_gamma   90.00
#
_symmetry.space_group_name_H-M   'P 1'
#
loop_
_entity.id
_entity.type
_entity.pdbx_description
1 polymer ?
#
loop_
_entity_poly.entity_id
_entity_poly.type
_entity_poly.pdbx_seq_one_letter_code
_entity_poly.pdbx_strand_id
1 'polypeptide(L)'
;LTDGTVSGTTAYDVATTLKNSSIQPSRTIFTTLPTSGNRFDFVSSGVGSNTEIVAAFDPIYNLDYAWGNTLSVRQTKATQLVKFVRGDSDATFVSGKAHNHKLGPIIHSKPNIVAAPSNQSYQGFPGYGAFQAAHANRPPTIYVGTGYGLMEAISLNDGGTAYPGLKAGEEIFGYVPTGILRYLNYNRMGMQIYGADGSPVIKDALFYDTDDPPNSSWHTVLMAGLAGGGTAYYALDITNVTDSSANVQHLWNFRDSNLGFTWSVPTIGPVTYIDANDNIYFRWVAFFGGGMQKNSADPTLEPNRANYFYILDVQTGTTLAKIELPDADAITAFTTLSAGDTGGNYTVNPSVNNYNQIPATPFLVDKDFDRDYDYAYIGDQEGRLWKIMFDTPYVEGGDNSAWRACLLYDTADTNFDGQVDSSDGPALDLAHRTPVYYSPDVTRMPNNQLLVFFASGNAEFTKDDEPSLTYKVYAIIDPETPYCSYGQPLPETMNGESVAFPIAFEPKEKPITAMHVVGGKLIFKTFLATPQVACTRGVGRLWTLDYLTGNPIVADTPYVETNPDGTPIGTGDIEVSLKYGVDVDAFGNPSVWQMTILPAEPLSWGEGVTFD
;
A
#
# COMPACT_ATOMS: atom_id res chain seq x y z
N LEU A 1 -1.90 -14.24 -21.56
CA LEU A 1 -3.32 -14.50 -21.23
C LEU A 1 -4.13 -14.17 -22.46
N THR A 2 -4.35 -15.14 -23.35
CA THR A 2 -4.90 -14.90 -24.70
C THR A 2 -5.98 -15.90 -25.10
N ASP A 3 -6.45 -16.75 -24.19
CA ASP A 3 -7.40 -17.81 -24.53
C ASP A 3 -8.64 -17.89 -23.64
N GLY A 4 -8.89 -16.88 -22.79
CA GLY A 4 -10.23 -16.58 -22.23
C GLY A 4 -10.95 -17.72 -21.51
N THR A 5 -10.26 -18.83 -21.23
CA THR A 5 -10.80 -19.97 -20.52
C THR A 5 -10.42 -19.79 -19.06
N VAL A 6 -11.42 -19.51 -18.22
CA VAL A 6 -11.30 -19.79 -16.79
C VAL A 6 -11.29 -21.32 -16.65
N SER A 7 -10.14 -21.91 -16.97
CA SER A 7 -9.79 -23.30 -16.70
C SER A 7 -10.21 -23.62 -15.28
N GLY A 8 -10.96 -24.72 -15.10
CA GLY A 8 -11.57 -25.12 -13.84
C GLY A 8 -10.65 -24.86 -12.66
N THR A 9 -11.00 -23.84 -11.86
CA THR A 9 -10.10 -23.27 -10.85
C THR A 9 -9.63 -24.36 -9.92
N THR A 10 -8.32 -24.63 -9.94
CA THR A 10 -7.69 -25.32 -8.84
C THR A 10 -7.67 -24.33 -7.68
N ALA A 11 -8.71 -24.36 -6.84
CA ALA A 11 -8.77 -23.58 -5.62
C ALA A 11 -7.85 -24.26 -4.59
N TYR A 12 -6.83 -23.54 -4.12
CA TYR A 12 -5.92 -24.04 -3.10
C TYR A 12 -6.25 -23.39 -1.76
N ASP A 13 -6.54 -24.21 -0.76
CA ASP A 13 -6.75 -23.77 0.62
C ASP A 13 -5.42 -23.84 1.39
N VAL A 14 -4.69 -22.72 1.37
CA VAL A 14 -3.41 -22.56 2.07
C VAL A 14 -3.56 -22.83 3.57
N ALA A 15 -4.66 -22.38 4.19
CA ALA A 15 -4.89 -22.58 5.61
C ALA A 15 -5.04 -24.07 5.95
N THR A 16 -5.73 -24.83 5.11
CA THR A 16 -5.85 -26.29 5.24
C THR A 16 -4.52 -26.99 4.97
N THR A 17 -3.75 -26.59 3.95
CA THR A 17 -2.41 -27.14 3.68
C THR A 17 -1.47 -26.92 4.87
N LEU A 18 -1.44 -25.70 5.42
CA LEU A 18 -0.65 -25.38 6.61
C LEU A 18 -1.12 -26.16 7.84
N LYS A 19 -2.44 -26.28 8.07
CA LYS A 19 -2.99 -27.07 9.17
C LYS A 19 -2.59 -28.54 9.07
N ASN A 20 -2.62 -29.11 7.86
CA ASN A 20 -2.34 -30.52 7.59
C ASN A 20 -0.84 -30.84 7.49
N SER A 21 0.03 -29.83 7.38
CA SER A 21 1.48 -30.00 7.53
C SER A 21 1.80 -30.45 8.98
N SER A 22 1.75 -31.76 9.18
CA SER A 22 1.88 -32.44 10.47
C SER A 22 3.33 -32.81 10.81
N ILE A 23 4.29 -32.44 9.96
CA ILE A 23 5.70 -32.78 10.14
C ILE A 23 6.40 -31.60 10.78
N GLN A 24 6.63 -31.64 12.09
CA GLN A 24 7.69 -30.82 12.69
C GLN A 24 9.05 -31.32 12.17
N PRO A 25 9.98 -30.44 11.75
CA PRO A 25 9.93 -28.98 11.85
C PRO A 25 9.64 -28.32 10.48
N SER A 26 8.40 -28.35 9.96
CA SER A 26 8.16 -27.97 8.55
C SER A 26 8.13 -26.46 8.26
N ARG A 27 7.85 -25.58 9.23
CA ARG A 27 7.80 -24.13 8.96
C ARG A 27 9.17 -23.47 9.13
N THR A 28 9.58 -22.77 8.08
CA THR A 28 10.77 -21.92 8.08
C THR A 28 10.36 -20.48 8.33
N ILE A 29 10.45 -20.03 9.58
CA ILE A 29 10.13 -18.65 9.96
C ILE A 29 11.39 -17.98 10.51
N PHE A 30 11.65 -16.74 10.11
CA PHE A 30 12.80 -15.99 10.59
C PHE A 30 12.49 -14.50 10.77
N THR A 31 13.38 -13.80 11.48
CA THR A 31 13.39 -12.34 11.61
C THR A 31 14.83 -11.84 11.50
N THR A 32 15.03 -10.53 11.59
CA THR A 32 16.33 -9.92 11.87
C THR A 32 16.36 -9.32 13.26
N LEU A 33 17.49 -9.54 13.92
CA LEU A 33 17.74 -9.11 15.28
C LEU A 33 17.86 -7.57 15.36
N PRO A 34 17.18 -6.89 16.30
CA PRO A 34 17.02 -5.43 16.29
C PRO A 34 18.29 -4.57 16.33
N THR A 35 19.35 -5.09 16.93
CA THR A 35 20.64 -4.43 17.21
C THR A 35 21.70 -4.91 16.25
N SER A 36 21.82 -6.24 16.07
CA SER A 36 22.87 -6.82 15.25
C SER A 36 22.51 -6.90 13.76
N GLY A 37 21.24 -6.82 13.39
CA GLY A 37 20.76 -7.04 12.02
C GLY A 37 20.84 -8.49 11.56
N ASN A 38 21.45 -9.37 12.37
CA ASN A 38 21.64 -10.77 12.03
C ASN A 38 20.31 -11.51 11.91
N ARG A 39 20.27 -12.48 11.00
CA ARG A 39 19.14 -13.40 10.87
C ARG A 39 18.97 -14.22 12.16
N PHE A 40 17.73 -14.32 12.61
CA PHE A 40 17.31 -15.24 13.66
C PHE A 40 16.19 -16.13 13.12
N ASP A 41 16.48 -17.42 12.97
CA ASP A 41 15.45 -18.41 12.66
C ASP A 41 14.67 -18.74 13.94
N PHE A 42 13.34 -18.79 13.83
CA PHE A 42 12.43 -19.14 14.92
C PHE A 42 12.58 -20.64 15.21
N VAL A 43 13.63 -21.02 15.94
CA VAL A 43 13.89 -22.38 16.40
C VAL A 43 13.95 -22.41 17.92
N SER A 44 13.15 -23.28 18.55
CA SER A 44 12.97 -23.31 20.00
C SER A 44 14.26 -23.62 20.78
N SER A 45 15.20 -24.35 20.17
CA SER A 45 16.50 -24.68 20.76
C SER A 45 17.48 -23.50 20.89
N GLY A 46 17.27 -22.41 20.15
CA GLY A 46 18.18 -21.24 20.11
C GLY A 46 17.68 -19.98 20.83
N VAL A 47 16.42 -19.95 21.25
CA VAL A 47 15.81 -18.73 21.84
C VAL A 47 16.41 -18.39 23.19
N GLY A 48 16.59 -19.39 24.06
CA GLY A 48 17.03 -19.16 25.44
C GLY A 48 18.41 -18.53 25.56
N SER A 49 19.34 -18.83 24.65
CA SER A 49 20.70 -18.28 24.68
C SER A 49 20.83 -16.92 23.99
N ASN A 50 19.85 -16.52 23.19
CA ASN A 50 19.89 -15.25 22.48
C ASN A 50 19.23 -14.14 23.32
N THR A 51 20.05 -13.36 24.03
CA THR A 51 19.54 -12.29 24.92
C THR A 51 18.86 -11.16 24.15
N GLU A 52 19.24 -10.95 22.89
CA GLU A 52 18.67 -9.92 22.03
C GLU A 52 17.23 -10.25 21.65
N ILE A 53 16.95 -11.48 21.23
CA ILE A 53 15.57 -11.91 20.92
C ILE A 53 14.71 -11.97 22.19
N VAL A 54 15.27 -12.43 23.32
CA VAL A 54 14.55 -12.46 24.60
C VAL A 54 14.15 -11.04 25.03
N ALA A 55 15.02 -10.05 24.83
CA ALA A 55 14.70 -8.65 25.08
C ALA A 55 13.71 -8.09 24.06
N ALA A 56 13.83 -8.46 22.78
CA ALA A 56 12.96 -7.99 21.71
C ALA A 56 11.50 -8.46 21.86
N PHE A 57 11.27 -9.60 22.54
CA PHE A 57 9.92 -10.10 22.85
C PHE A 57 9.31 -9.50 24.12
N ASP A 58 10.06 -8.70 24.89
CA ASP A 58 9.51 -7.98 26.04
C ASP A 58 8.63 -6.80 25.55
N PRO A 59 7.37 -6.66 26.02
CA PRO A 59 6.49 -5.57 25.61
C PRO A 59 7.04 -4.18 25.96
N ILE A 60 6.45 -3.14 25.36
CA ILE A 60 6.88 -1.72 25.47
C ILE A 60 7.13 -1.22 26.90
N TYR A 61 6.41 -1.74 27.90
CA TYR A 61 6.56 -1.33 29.29
C TYR A 61 7.59 -2.17 30.07
N ASN A 62 8.33 -3.03 29.38
CA ASN A 62 9.31 -3.94 29.97
C ASN A 62 8.71 -4.68 31.16
N LEU A 63 7.44 -5.11 31.02
CA LEU A 63 6.60 -5.55 32.14
C LEU A 63 7.24 -6.72 32.87
N ASP A 64 7.96 -7.58 32.14
CA ASP A 64 8.64 -8.70 32.75
C ASP A 64 9.81 -8.26 33.63
N TYR A 65 10.58 -7.26 33.22
CA TYR A 65 11.60 -6.65 34.06
C TYR A 65 10.98 -5.87 35.24
N ALA A 66 9.92 -5.09 34.99
CA ALA A 66 9.23 -4.30 35.99
C ALA A 66 8.56 -5.17 37.08
N TRP A 67 8.14 -6.39 36.73
CA TRP A 67 7.61 -7.38 37.66
C TRP A 67 8.69 -8.28 38.29
N GLY A 68 9.97 -8.01 38.04
CA GLY A 68 11.09 -8.73 38.65
C GLY A 68 11.28 -10.16 38.14
N ASN A 69 10.77 -10.49 36.94
CA ASN A 69 10.94 -11.83 36.38
C ASN A 69 12.41 -12.13 36.11
N THR A 70 12.85 -13.32 36.53
CA THR A 70 14.23 -13.76 36.29
C THR A 70 14.50 -13.98 34.80
N LEU A 71 15.77 -13.94 34.39
CA LEU A 71 16.16 -14.23 32.99
C LEU A 71 15.61 -15.60 32.53
N SER A 72 15.64 -16.61 33.40
CA SER A 72 15.11 -17.95 33.10
C SER A 72 13.61 -17.95 32.78
N VAL A 73 12.81 -17.13 33.47
CA VAL A 73 11.38 -16.97 33.19
C VAL A 73 11.18 -16.31 31.82
N ARG A 74 11.94 -15.26 31.50
CA ARG A 74 11.86 -14.57 30.21
C ARG A 74 12.27 -15.48 29.04
N GLN A 75 13.34 -16.25 29.19
CA GLN A 75 13.74 -17.28 28.22
C GLN A 75 12.64 -18.31 27.98
N THR A 76 11.97 -18.77 29.05
CA THR A 76 10.87 -19.73 28.94
C THR A 76 9.68 -19.14 28.15
N LYS A 77 9.31 -17.89 28.43
CA LYS A 77 8.23 -17.19 27.68
C LYS A 77 8.60 -16.98 26.22
N ALA A 78 9.85 -16.58 25.94
CA ALA A 78 10.35 -16.40 24.59
C ALA A 78 10.28 -17.72 23.80
N THR A 79 10.66 -18.85 24.40
CA THR A 79 10.52 -20.17 23.79
C THR A 79 9.05 -20.51 23.50
N GLN A 80 8.13 -20.22 24.42
CA GLN A 80 6.68 -20.42 24.20
C GLN A 80 6.15 -19.55 23.06
N LEU A 81 6.62 -18.31 22.95
CA LEU A 81 6.23 -17.41 21.87
C LEU A 81 6.74 -17.91 20.51
N VAL A 82 7.97 -18.41 20.43
CA VAL A 82 8.49 -19.03 19.19
C VAL A 82 7.66 -20.23 18.77
N LYS A 83 7.32 -21.12 19.71
CA LYS A 83 6.40 -22.23 19.44
C LYS A 83 5.04 -21.75 18.94
N PHE A 84 4.50 -20.68 19.54
CA PHE A 84 3.23 -20.08 19.15
C PHE A 84 3.27 -19.52 17.73
N VAL A 85 4.27 -18.71 17.40
CA VAL A 85 4.47 -18.12 16.06
C VAL A 85 4.66 -19.21 14.99
N ARG A 86 5.39 -20.27 15.31
CA ARG A 86 5.52 -21.43 14.41
C ARG A 86 4.23 -22.23 14.25
N GLY A 87 3.28 -22.12 15.18
CA GLY A 87 2.12 -23.00 15.24
C GLY A 87 2.50 -24.45 15.55
N ASP A 88 3.43 -24.64 16.50
CA ASP A 88 3.80 -25.97 16.99
C ASP A 88 2.61 -26.66 17.66
N SER A 89 2.54 -28.00 17.61
CA SER A 89 1.36 -28.77 18.05
C SER A 89 1.05 -28.64 19.55
N ASP A 90 2.05 -28.28 20.36
CA ASP A 90 1.91 -28.01 21.79
C ASP A 90 1.74 -26.51 22.12
N ALA A 91 1.63 -25.65 21.10
CA ALA A 91 1.43 -24.23 21.28
C ALA A 91 0.01 -23.92 21.79
N THR A 92 -0.06 -23.06 22.80
CA THR A 92 -1.30 -22.63 23.43
C THR A 92 -1.35 -21.12 23.61
N PHE A 93 -2.55 -20.56 23.55
CA PHE A 93 -2.83 -19.22 24.07
C PHE A 93 -2.56 -19.16 25.58
N VAL A 94 -2.39 -17.96 26.13
CA VAL A 94 -2.26 -17.76 27.59
C VAL A 94 -3.48 -18.32 28.35
N SER A 95 -4.65 -18.33 27.70
CA SER A 95 -5.88 -18.94 28.23
C SER A 95 -5.85 -20.48 28.33
N GLY A 96 -4.81 -21.13 27.80
CA GLY A 96 -4.69 -22.59 27.72
C GLY A 96 -5.39 -23.22 26.51
N LYS A 97 -6.10 -22.44 25.69
CA LYS A 97 -6.68 -22.94 24.43
C LYS A 97 -5.57 -23.34 23.45
N ALA A 98 -5.78 -24.44 22.72
CA ALA A 98 -4.86 -24.89 21.66
C ALA A 98 -4.81 -23.88 20.50
N HIS A 99 -3.62 -23.67 19.95
CA HIS A 99 -3.41 -22.82 18.78
C HIS A 99 -3.51 -23.65 17.49
N ASN A 100 -4.69 -23.70 16.88
CA ASN A 100 -4.97 -24.58 15.74
C ASN A 100 -4.88 -23.91 14.36
N HIS A 101 -4.61 -22.60 14.32
CA HIS A 101 -4.52 -21.80 13.09
C HIS A 101 -3.08 -21.33 12.90
N LYS A 102 -2.46 -21.68 11.77
CA LYS A 102 -1.04 -21.33 11.51
C LYS A 102 -0.89 -20.08 10.64
N LEU A 103 -1.84 -19.87 9.73
CA LEU A 103 -1.96 -18.68 8.89
C LEU A 103 -2.75 -17.61 9.65
N GLY A 104 -2.18 -16.41 9.76
CA GLY A 104 -2.90 -15.26 10.29
C GLY A 104 -3.94 -14.73 9.31
N PRO A 105 -4.95 -13.99 9.79
CA PRO A 105 -5.91 -13.35 8.89
C PRO A 105 -5.19 -12.35 7.98
N ILE A 106 -5.56 -12.32 6.71
CA ILE A 106 -5.14 -11.30 5.74
C ILE A 106 -6.21 -10.21 5.77
N ILE A 107 -5.82 -8.99 6.13
CA ILE A 107 -6.76 -7.89 6.39
C ILE A 107 -6.55 -6.77 5.38
N HIS A 108 -5.44 -6.03 5.45
CA HIS A 108 -5.16 -4.90 4.54
C HIS A 108 -4.07 -5.21 3.50
N SER A 109 -3.42 -6.36 3.60
CA SER A 109 -2.39 -6.79 2.66
C SER A 109 -2.99 -7.38 1.39
N LYS A 110 -2.82 -6.68 0.26
CA LYS A 110 -3.04 -7.23 -1.08
C LYS A 110 -1.91 -8.21 -1.42
N PRO A 111 -2.20 -9.48 -1.74
CA PRO A 111 -1.17 -10.43 -2.15
C PRO A 111 -0.45 -9.97 -3.42
N ASN A 112 0.85 -10.21 -3.51
CA ASN A 112 1.66 -9.88 -4.69
C ASN A 112 2.35 -11.13 -5.24
N ILE A 113 2.31 -11.33 -6.56
CA ILE A 113 2.85 -12.52 -7.22
C ILE A 113 4.18 -12.17 -7.88
N VAL A 114 5.18 -13.00 -7.63
CA VAL A 114 6.46 -12.96 -8.33
C VAL A 114 6.64 -14.24 -9.13
N ALA A 115 7.02 -14.10 -10.39
CA ALA A 115 7.42 -15.19 -11.26
C ALA A 115 8.65 -14.76 -12.08
N ALA A 116 8.88 -15.39 -13.23
CA ALA A 116 9.91 -14.98 -14.18
C ALA A 116 9.87 -13.46 -14.43
N PRO A 117 11.01 -12.75 -14.34
CA PRO A 117 11.08 -11.33 -14.63
C PRO A 117 10.56 -11.01 -16.03
N SER A 118 9.56 -10.12 -16.12
CA SER A 118 8.83 -9.86 -17.37
C SER A 118 8.72 -8.38 -17.72
N ASN A 119 9.33 -7.48 -16.93
CA ASN A 119 9.16 -6.05 -17.11
C ASN A 119 9.85 -5.55 -18.39
N GLN A 120 9.05 -5.27 -19.42
CA GLN A 120 9.59 -4.83 -20.71
C GLN A 120 10.12 -3.40 -20.68
N SER A 121 9.66 -2.53 -19.77
CA SER A 121 10.19 -1.17 -19.66
C SER A 121 11.66 -1.15 -19.24
N TYR A 122 12.15 -2.26 -18.66
CA TYR A 122 13.53 -2.36 -18.20
C TYR A 122 14.52 -2.89 -19.25
N GLN A 123 14.06 -3.29 -20.45
CA GLN A 123 14.90 -3.88 -21.52
C GLN A 123 16.05 -2.99 -22.03
N GLY A 124 16.04 -1.70 -21.70
CA GLY A 124 17.11 -0.78 -22.08
C GLY A 124 18.05 -0.37 -20.94
N PHE A 125 17.88 -0.91 -19.73
CA PHE A 125 18.87 -0.73 -18.67
C PHE A 125 19.97 -1.80 -18.76
N PRO A 126 21.22 -1.45 -18.39
CA PRO A 126 22.34 -2.39 -18.42
C PRO A 126 22.05 -3.70 -17.67
N GLY A 127 22.35 -4.84 -18.29
CA GLY A 127 22.29 -6.16 -17.64
C GLY A 127 20.89 -6.78 -17.44
N TYR A 128 19.79 -6.06 -17.68
CA TYR A 128 18.45 -6.59 -17.35
C TYR A 128 18.07 -7.81 -18.20
N GLY A 129 18.42 -7.84 -19.49
CA GLY A 129 18.18 -9.01 -20.34
C GLY A 129 18.88 -10.28 -19.84
N ALA A 130 20.09 -10.14 -19.26
CA ALA A 130 20.81 -11.26 -18.65
C ALA A 130 20.14 -11.71 -17.34
N PHE A 131 19.65 -10.77 -16.53
CA PHE A 131 18.89 -11.05 -15.32
C PHE A 131 17.59 -11.82 -15.63
N GLN A 132 16.83 -11.38 -16.65
CA GLN A 132 15.63 -12.11 -17.09
C GLN A 132 15.96 -13.54 -17.53
N ALA A 133 17.03 -13.71 -18.32
CA ALA A 133 17.45 -15.04 -18.76
C ALA A 133 17.86 -15.94 -17.59
N ALA A 134 18.57 -15.40 -16.59
CA ALA A 134 19.00 -16.13 -15.41
C ALA A 134 17.82 -16.56 -14.51
N HIS A 135 16.75 -15.78 -14.46
CA HIS A 135 15.57 -16.03 -13.61
C HIS A 135 14.31 -16.43 -14.41
N ALA A 136 14.46 -16.85 -15.67
CA ALA A 136 13.35 -17.24 -16.54
C ALA A 136 12.52 -18.41 -15.97
N ASN A 137 13.12 -19.23 -15.09
CA ASN A 137 12.49 -20.37 -14.44
C ASN A 137 12.17 -20.11 -12.95
N ARG A 138 12.08 -18.86 -12.49
CA ARG A 138 11.71 -18.56 -11.10
C ARG A 138 10.32 -19.14 -10.79
N PRO A 139 10.15 -19.96 -9.72
CA PRO A 139 8.86 -20.53 -9.39
C PRO A 139 7.87 -19.43 -8.98
N PRO A 140 6.62 -19.48 -9.47
CA PRO A 140 5.62 -18.48 -9.11
C PRO A 140 5.33 -18.56 -7.61
N THR A 141 5.41 -17.43 -6.93
CA THR A 141 5.26 -17.31 -5.47
C THR A 141 4.37 -16.12 -5.13
N ILE A 142 3.39 -16.32 -4.25
CA ILE A 142 2.62 -15.25 -3.62
C ILE A 142 3.36 -14.79 -2.37
N TYR A 143 3.43 -13.48 -2.18
CA TYR A 143 3.86 -12.85 -0.95
C TYR A 143 2.69 -12.08 -0.36
N VAL A 144 2.41 -12.29 0.93
CA VAL A 144 1.28 -11.63 1.61
C VAL A 144 1.58 -11.39 3.08
N GLY A 145 1.21 -10.21 3.55
CA GLY A 145 1.22 -9.85 4.95
C GLY A 145 0.04 -10.42 5.73
N THR A 146 0.27 -10.82 6.98
CA THR A 146 -0.75 -11.38 7.87
C THR A 146 -0.84 -10.63 9.19
N GLY A 147 -2.04 -10.62 9.76
CA GLY A 147 -2.31 -9.95 11.03
C GLY A 147 -1.62 -10.58 12.25
N TYR A 148 -1.14 -11.83 12.14
CA TYR A 148 -0.29 -12.46 13.17
C TYR A 148 1.16 -11.99 13.14
N GLY A 149 1.55 -11.17 12.15
CA GLY A 149 2.88 -10.59 12.11
C GLY A 149 3.84 -11.21 11.10
N LEU A 150 3.38 -12.14 10.28
CA LEU A 150 4.21 -12.78 9.27
C LEU A 150 3.91 -12.18 7.90
N MET A 151 4.96 -11.84 7.17
CA MET A 151 4.93 -11.85 5.72
C MET A 151 5.21 -13.27 5.27
N GLU A 152 4.26 -13.89 4.57
CA GLU A 152 4.34 -15.28 4.15
C GLU A 152 4.58 -15.37 2.64
N ALA A 153 5.53 -16.22 2.26
CA ALA A 153 5.80 -16.62 0.89
C ALA A 153 5.17 -17.98 0.63
N ILE A 154 4.20 -18.04 -0.28
CA ILE A 154 3.39 -19.22 -0.57
C ILE A 154 3.60 -19.60 -2.03
N SER A 155 3.97 -20.85 -2.28
CA SER A 155 4.16 -21.37 -3.62
C SER A 155 2.86 -21.39 -4.42
N LEU A 156 2.95 -21.00 -5.69
CA LEU A 156 1.94 -21.26 -6.71
C LEU A 156 2.39 -22.36 -7.69
N ASN A 157 3.52 -23.04 -7.42
CA ASN A 157 4.01 -24.09 -8.28
C ASN A 157 3.10 -25.33 -8.21
N ASP A 158 2.37 -25.61 -9.28
CA ASP A 158 1.37 -26.67 -9.37
C ASP A 158 1.97 -28.09 -9.54
N GLY A 159 3.28 -28.25 -9.33
CA GLY A 159 3.98 -29.53 -9.47
C GLY A 159 4.64 -29.73 -10.85
N GLY A 160 4.89 -28.64 -11.59
CA GLY A 160 5.73 -28.66 -12.79
C GLY A 160 7.10 -29.33 -12.56
N THR A 161 7.69 -29.87 -13.63
CA THR A 161 8.94 -30.66 -13.56
C THR A 161 10.16 -29.89 -13.07
N ALA A 162 10.11 -28.56 -13.06
CA ALA A 162 11.21 -27.71 -12.61
C ALA A 162 11.40 -27.75 -11.08
N TYR A 163 10.33 -27.92 -10.29
CA TYR A 163 10.37 -27.93 -8.81
C TYR A 163 9.42 -28.99 -8.24
N PRO A 164 9.74 -30.29 -8.36
CA PRO A 164 8.82 -31.38 -7.98
C PRO A 164 8.55 -31.47 -6.47
N GLY A 165 9.36 -30.83 -5.63
CA GLY A 165 9.22 -30.80 -4.18
C GLY A 165 8.35 -29.68 -3.64
N LEU A 166 7.94 -28.73 -4.49
CA LEU A 166 7.21 -27.54 -4.08
C LEU A 166 5.81 -27.55 -4.69
N LYS A 167 4.77 -27.58 -3.87
CA LYS A 167 3.36 -27.63 -4.33
C LYS A 167 2.65 -26.31 -4.11
N ALA A 168 1.60 -26.08 -4.88
CA ALA A 168 0.76 -24.91 -4.74
C ALA A 168 0.09 -24.89 -3.36
N GLY A 169 0.14 -23.74 -2.71
CA GLY A 169 -0.37 -23.52 -1.36
C GLY A 169 0.57 -23.98 -0.24
N GLU A 170 1.77 -24.49 -0.55
CA GLU A 170 2.81 -24.73 0.46
C GLU A 170 3.53 -23.42 0.79
N GLU A 171 3.69 -23.14 2.09
CA GLU A 171 4.51 -22.02 2.55
C GLU A 171 5.99 -22.35 2.36
N ILE A 172 6.70 -21.48 1.65
CA ILE A 172 8.15 -21.53 1.47
C ILE A 172 8.84 -20.99 2.73
N PHE A 173 8.39 -19.81 3.20
CA PHE A 173 8.87 -19.22 4.44
C PHE A 173 7.93 -18.14 4.98
N GLY A 174 8.09 -17.82 6.27
CA GLY A 174 7.54 -16.63 6.90
C GLY A 174 8.64 -15.70 7.40
N TYR A 175 8.51 -14.40 7.12
CA TYR A 175 9.37 -13.36 7.71
C TYR A 175 8.57 -12.56 8.74
N VAL A 176 9.14 -12.39 9.92
CA VAL A 176 8.58 -11.55 10.98
C VAL A 176 9.35 -10.23 10.99
N PRO A 177 8.74 -9.09 10.63
CA PRO A 177 9.43 -7.81 10.67
C PRO A 177 9.94 -7.48 12.08
N THR A 178 11.19 -7.05 12.18
CA THR A 178 11.81 -6.65 13.45
C THR A 178 10.95 -5.64 14.21
N GLY A 179 10.24 -4.80 13.46
CA GLY A 179 9.43 -3.73 14.02
C GLY A 179 8.26 -4.17 14.90
N ILE A 180 7.86 -5.45 14.82
CA ILE A 180 6.74 -6.00 15.56
C ILE A 180 7.10 -7.03 16.63
N LEU A 181 8.38 -7.39 16.80
CA LEU A 181 8.80 -8.45 17.73
C LEU A 181 8.25 -8.25 19.15
N ARG A 182 8.26 -7.00 19.63
CA ARG A 182 7.74 -6.61 20.96
C ARG A 182 6.22 -6.74 21.11
N TYR A 183 5.49 -6.84 20.01
CA TYR A 183 4.02 -6.98 20.01
C TYR A 183 3.57 -8.43 19.83
N LEU A 184 4.43 -9.34 19.34
CA LEU A 184 4.03 -10.71 19.01
C LEU A 184 3.38 -11.48 20.17
N ASN A 185 3.79 -11.20 21.41
CA ASN A 185 3.21 -11.87 22.58
C ASN A 185 1.72 -11.55 22.77
N TYR A 186 1.22 -10.42 22.25
CA TYR A 186 -0.21 -10.09 22.29
C TYR A 186 -1.06 -11.09 21.48
N ASN A 187 -0.56 -11.64 20.38
CA ASN A 187 -1.26 -12.71 19.65
C ASN A 187 -1.51 -13.92 20.55
N ARG A 188 -0.55 -14.29 21.40
CA ARG A 188 -0.69 -15.39 22.36
C ARG A 188 -1.67 -15.07 23.48
N MET A 189 -1.91 -13.79 23.77
CA MET A 189 -2.95 -13.32 24.68
C MET A 189 -4.36 -13.31 24.04
N GLY A 190 -4.46 -13.65 22.75
CA GLY A 190 -5.71 -13.57 21.98
C GLY A 190 -6.01 -12.18 21.44
N MET A 191 -5.03 -11.28 21.42
CA MET A 191 -5.18 -9.92 20.91
C MET A 191 -4.56 -9.83 19.52
N GLN A 192 -5.34 -9.38 18.54
CA GLN A 192 -4.85 -9.17 17.18
C GLN A 192 -3.92 -7.95 17.12
N ILE A 193 -2.72 -8.13 16.54
CA ILE A 193 -1.72 -7.06 16.48
C ILE A 193 -1.64 -6.36 15.13
N TYR A 194 -2.36 -6.84 14.11
CA TYR A 194 -2.29 -6.34 12.73
C TYR A 194 -0.84 -6.29 12.23
N GLY A 195 -0.02 -7.29 12.55
CA GLY A 195 1.44 -7.13 12.59
C GLY A 195 2.09 -6.76 11.24
N ALA A 196 2.21 -7.72 10.32
CA ALA A 196 2.79 -7.49 9.01
C ALA A 196 1.66 -7.23 8.02
N ASP A 197 0.85 -6.21 8.28
CA ASP A 197 -0.47 -6.04 7.65
C ASP A 197 -0.44 -5.20 6.36
N GLY A 198 0.68 -4.53 6.08
CA GLY A 198 0.87 -3.78 4.84
C GLY A 198 1.00 -4.67 3.60
N SER A 199 0.54 -4.15 2.47
CA SER A 199 0.67 -4.82 1.18
C SER A 199 2.14 -4.86 0.72
N PRO A 200 2.71 -6.02 0.37
CA PRO A 200 4.07 -6.09 -0.18
C PRO A 200 4.14 -5.55 -1.61
N VAL A 201 5.14 -4.72 -1.85
CA VAL A 201 5.50 -4.22 -3.18
C VAL A 201 6.78 -4.88 -3.62
N ILE A 202 6.73 -5.48 -4.81
CA ILE A 202 7.84 -6.25 -5.34
C ILE A 202 8.24 -5.69 -6.69
N LYS A 203 9.53 -5.33 -6.82
CA LYS A 203 10.11 -4.77 -8.04
C LYS A 203 11.50 -5.32 -8.27
N ASP A 204 11.88 -5.42 -9.54
CA ASP A 204 13.29 -5.57 -9.90
C ASP A 204 13.97 -4.19 -9.73
N ALA A 205 15.12 -4.17 -9.08
CA ALA A 205 15.90 -2.98 -8.77
C ALA A 205 17.39 -3.20 -9.10
N LEU A 206 18.03 -2.17 -9.62
CA LEU A 206 19.46 -2.20 -9.93
C LEU A 206 20.25 -1.70 -8.72
N PHE A 207 21.09 -2.56 -8.16
CA PHE A 207 21.98 -2.25 -7.04
C PHE A 207 23.39 -2.02 -7.55
N TYR A 208 24.12 -1.14 -6.88
CA TYR A 208 25.51 -0.80 -7.22
C TYR A 208 26.46 -1.22 -6.10
N ASP A 209 27.64 -1.67 -6.50
CA ASP A 209 28.76 -1.84 -5.57
C ASP A 209 29.20 -0.45 -5.09
N THR A 210 29.17 -0.23 -3.78
CA THR A 210 29.58 1.05 -3.18
C THR A 210 31.07 1.31 -3.31
N ASP A 211 31.88 0.26 -3.49
CA ASP A 211 33.34 0.34 -3.56
C ASP A 211 33.87 0.41 -5.01
N ASP A 212 33.04 0.12 -6.02
CA ASP A 212 33.40 0.15 -7.44
C ASP A 212 32.21 0.52 -8.37
N PRO A 213 31.57 1.69 -8.19
CA PRO A 213 30.57 2.18 -9.14
C PRO A 213 31.24 2.42 -10.52
N PRO A 214 30.62 2.03 -11.65
CA PRO A 214 29.20 1.71 -11.80
C PRO A 214 28.87 0.20 -11.80
N ASN A 215 29.70 -0.67 -11.21
CA ASN A 215 29.39 -2.11 -11.19
C ASN A 215 28.03 -2.35 -10.53
N SER A 216 27.13 -2.97 -11.29
CA SER A 216 25.72 -3.08 -10.92
C SER A 216 25.18 -4.50 -11.08
N SER A 217 24.23 -4.88 -10.24
CA SER A 217 23.53 -6.16 -10.32
C SER A 217 22.03 -5.98 -10.08
N TRP A 218 21.22 -6.75 -10.79
CA TRP A 218 19.76 -6.73 -10.64
C TRP A 218 19.31 -7.64 -9.51
N HIS A 219 18.33 -7.14 -8.76
CA HIS A 219 17.71 -7.85 -7.64
C HIS A 219 16.20 -7.74 -7.72
N THR A 220 15.46 -8.75 -7.29
CA THR A 220 14.03 -8.65 -7.02
C THR A 220 13.83 -8.35 -5.54
N VAL A 221 13.34 -7.16 -5.24
CA VAL A 221 13.20 -6.63 -3.88
C VAL A 221 11.74 -6.62 -3.47
N LEU A 222 11.45 -7.15 -2.29
CA LEU A 222 10.18 -7.00 -1.59
C LEU A 222 10.31 -5.91 -0.54
N MET A 223 9.44 -4.91 -0.60
CA MET A 223 9.33 -3.86 0.41
C MET A 223 7.89 -3.80 0.92
N ALA A 224 7.69 -3.64 2.23
CA ALA A 224 6.35 -3.44 2.77
C ALA A 224 6.37 -2.59 4.04
N GLY A 225 5.27 -1.88 4.27
CA GLY A 225 4.93 -1.32 5.56
C GLY A 225 4.30 -2.37 6.48
N LEU A 226 4.03 -1.96 7.71
CA LEU A 226 3.25 -2.71 8.70
C LEU A 226 1.77 -2.31 8.72
N ALA A 227 1.34 -1.28 7.97
CA ALA A 227 -0.02 -0.73 8.03
C ALA A 227 -0.49 -0.52 9.48
N GLY A 228 -1.61 -1.11 9.88
CA GLY A 228 -2.16 -1.06 11.25
C GLY A 228 -1.25 -1.67 12.33
N GLY A 229 -0.20 -2.41 11.95
CA GLY A 229 0.73 -3.07 12.86
C GLY A 229 1.83 -2.20 13.43
N GLY A 230 2.16 -1.10 12.76
CA GLY A 230 3.16 -0.17 13.29
C GLY A 230 3.86 0.73 12.29
N THR A 231 4.93 1.34 12.80
CA THR A 231 5.57 2.51 12.20
C THR A 231 6.97 2.17 11.70
N ALA A 232 7.03 1.24 10.74
CA ALA A 232 8.25 0.82 10.09
C ALA A 232 7.97 0.30 8.68
N TYR A 233 8.94 0.45 7.79
CA TYR A 233 9.03 -0.34 6.56
C TYR A 233 10.17 -1.34 6.69
N TYR A 234 10.10 -2.42 5.93
CA TYR A 234 11.20 -3.37 5.80
C TYR A 234 11.39 -3.72 4.33
N ALA A 235 12.61 -4.11 3.97
CA ALA A 235 12.93 -4.63 2.64
C ALA A 235 13.74 -5.92 2.71
N LEU A 236 13.43 -6.83 1.79
CA LEU A 236 14.09 -8.11 1.58
C LEU A 236 14.51 -8.22 0.12
N ASP A 237 15.70 -8.73 -0.14
CA ASP A 237 16.06 -9.28 -1.44
C ASP A 237 15.58 -10.73 -1.51
N ILE A 238 14.69 -10.99 -2.48
CA ILE A 238 14.06 -12.27 -2.76
C ILE A 238 14.43 -12.81 -4.16
N THR A 239 15.51 -12.31 -4.76
CA THR A 239 15.97 -12.68 -6.11
C THR A 239 16.10 -14.18 -6.31
N ASN A 240 16.61 -14.86 -5.28
CA ASN A 240 17.03 -16.26 -5.31
C ASN A 240 16.17 -17.17 -4.41
N VAL A 241 14.87 -16.88 -4.31
CA VAL A 241 13.90 -17.74 -3.64
C VAL A 241 13.38 -18.81 -4.61
N THR A 242 13.70 -20.07 -4.33
CA THR A 242 13.20 -21.24 -5.08
C THR A 242 12.22 -22.05 -4.24
N ASP A 243 12.71 -22.65 -3.17
CA ASP A 243 12.00 -23.62 -2.33
C ASP A 243 12.38 -23.46 -0.84
N SER A 244 13.22 -22.49 -0.51
CA SER A 244 13.65 -22.20 0.85
C SER A 244 13.96 -20.71 1.04
N SER A 245 14.06 -20.28 2.29
CA SER A 245 14.48 -18.92 2.64
C SER A 245 15.98 -18.73 2.75
N ALA A 246 16.81 -19.73 2.45
CA ALA A 246 18.26 -19.66 2.71
C ALA A 246 18.96 -18.47 2.00
N ASN A 247 18.45 -18.08 0.83
CA ASN A 247 18.97 -16.98 0.04
C ASN A 247 18.18 -15.67 0.21
N VAL A 248 17.17 -15.62 1.09
CA VAL A 248 16.48 -14.36 1.39
C VAL A 248 17.41 -13.50 2.21
N GLN A 249 17.73 -12.32 1.70
CA GLN A 249 18.57 -11.35 2.41
C GLN A 249 17.68 -10.26 2.97
N HIS A 250 17.88 -9.93 4.24
CA HIS A 250 17.31 -8.71 4.81
C HIS A 250 18.18 -7.54 4.37
N LEU A 251 17.55 -6.54 3.76
CA LEU A 251 18.27 -5.34 3.33
C LEU A 251 18.32 -4.34 4.48
N TRP A 252 17.16 -3.95 4.98
CA TRP A 252 17.06 -2.94 6.04
C TRP A 252 15.66 -2.92 6.69
N ASN A 253 15.59 -2.27 7.85
CA ASN A 253 14.34 -1.86 8.48
C ASN A 253 14.38 -0.34 8.61
N PHE A 254 13.40 0.35 8.05
CA PHE A 254 13.31 1.80 8.13
C PHE A 254 12.38 2.23 9.26
N ARG A 255 12.85 3.17 10.07
CA ARG A 255 12.09 3.85 11.12
C ARG A 255 12.52 5.31 11.17
N ASP A 256 11.56 6.18 11.46
CA ASP A 256 11.78 7.60 11.71
C ASP A 256 10.80 8.05 12.81
N SER A 257 11.19 9.01 13.65
CA SER A 257 10.34 9.54 14.72
C SER A 257 9.05 10.18 14.20
N ASN A 258 9.10 10.78 13.00
CA ASN A 258 7.97 11.38 12.31
C ASN A 258 7.17 10.36 11.49
N LEU A 259 7.54 9.07 11.46
CA LEU A 259 6.80 8.06 10.73
C LEU A 259 5.59 7.57 11.53
N GLY A 260 4.41 7.63 10.91
CA GLY A 260 3.18 7.04 11.40
C GLY A 260 3.07 5.54 11.12
N PHE A 261 1.90 4.98 11.41
CA PHE A 261 1.45 3.68 10.92
C PHE A 261 1.46 3.70 9.41
N THR A 262 2.16 2.73 8.84
CA THR A 262 2.64 2.74 7.45
C THR A 262 1.55 2.27 6.48
N TRP A 263 0.44 3.01 6.48
CA TRP A 263 -0.71 2.80 5.59
C TRP A 263 -0.43 3.18 4.15
N SER A 264 0.51 4.11 3.93
CA SER A 264 1.03 4.38 2.59
C SER A 264 1.78 3.15 2.08
N VAL A 265 1.30 2.58 0.98
CA VAL A 265 2.01 1.50 0.29
C VAL A 265 3.14 2.17 -0.52
N PRO A 266 4.39 1.68 -0.47
CA PRO A 266 5.49 2.33 -1.17
C PRO A 266 5.42 2.09 -2.67
N THR A 267 5.82 3.07 -3.47
CA THR A 267 6.06 2.87 -4.92
C THR A 267 7.55 2.91 -5.18
N ILE A 268 8.08 2.05 -6.06
CA ILE A 268 9.51 1.92 -6.33
C ILE A 268 9.80 2.25 -7.79
N GLY A 269 10.84 3.05 -8.03
CA GLY A 269 11.24 3.47 -9.37
C GLY A 269 12.68 3.99 -9.42
N PRO A 270 13.30 4.04 -10.61
CA PRO A 270 14.59 4.68 -10.80
C PRO A 270 14.48 6.21 -10.68
N VAL A 271 15.56 6.82 -10.18
CA VAL A 271 15.85 8.25 -10.31
C VAL A 271 17.27 8.48 -10.81
N THR A 272 17.55 9.59 -11.49
CA THR A 272 18.95 9.96 -11.78
C THR A 272 19.68 10.36 -10.49
N TYR A 273 20.87 9.78 -10.29
CA TYR A 273 21.71 9.95 -9.12
C TYR A 273 23.13 10.33 -9.55
N ILE A 274 23.70 11.32 -8.86
CA ILE A 274 25.08 11.78 -8.99
C ILE A 274 25.78 11.47 -7.66
N ASP A 275 26.77 10.57 -7.70
CA ASP A 275 27.54 10.19 -6.51
C ASP A 275 28.59 11.25 -6.12
N ALA A 276 29.25 11.03 -4.99
CA ALA A 276 30.29 11.93 -4.48
C ALA A 276 31.52 12.08 -5.40
N ASN A 277 31.65 11.27 -6.45
CA ASN A 277 32.72 11.32 -7.45
C ASN A 277 32.23 11.84 -8.81
N ASP A 278 31.05 12.46 -8.86
CA ASP A 278 30.38 12.98 -10.07
C ASP A 278 29.99 11.90 -11.10
N ASN A 279 29.90 10.61 -10.71
CA ASN A 279 29.35 9.58 -11.59
C ASN A 279 27.83 9.69 -11.65
N ILE A 280 27.28 9.63 -12.85
CA ILE A 280 25.84 9.73 -13.10
C ILE A 280 25.28 8.35 -13.45
N TYR A 281 24.28 7.89 -12.71
CA TYR A 281 23.61 6.62 -12.97
C TYR A 281 22.19 6.60 -12.40
N PHE A 282 21.37 5.63 -12.82
CA PHE A 282 20.03 5.44 -12.27
C PHE A 282 20.10 4.70 -10.93
N ARG A 283 19.44 5.23 -9.90
CA ARG A 283 19.30 4.62 -8.58
C ARG A 283 17.84 4.25 -8.32
N TRP A 284 17.58 3.03 -7.85
CA TRP A 284 16.21 2.64 -7.49
C TRP A 284 15.87 3.15 -6.11
N VAL A 285 14.77 3.88 -6.02
CA VAL A 285 14.31 4.54 -4.82
C VAL A 285 12.84 4.20 -4.55
N ALA A 286 12.47 4.24 -3.27
CA ALA A 286 11.13 4.01 -2.78
C ALA A 286 10.51 5.32 -2.32
N PHE A 287 9.26 5.54 -2.72
CA PHE A 287 8.47 6.73 -2.43
C PHE A 287 7.26 6.35 -1.58
N PHE A 288 7.02 7.06 -0.48
CA PHE A 288 5.85 6.82 0.37
C PHE A 288 5.49 8.01 1.25
N GLY A 289 4.21 8.11 1.61
CA GLY A 289 3.70 9.04 2.61
C GLY A 289 3.99 8.57 4.03
N GLY A 290 3.92 9.51 4.97
CA GLY A 290 4.22 9.31 6.39
C GLY A 290 3.20 8.43 7.11
N GLY A 291 2.08 8.08 6.46
CA GLY A 291 1.08 7.16 6.97
C GLY A 291 0.04 7.82 7.85
N MET A 292 -0.37 7.16 8.93
CA MET A 292 -1.40 7.65 9.86
C MET A 292 -0.98 7.51 11.32
N GLN A 293 -1.62 8.24 12.21
CA GLN A 293 -1.49 8.06 13.64
C GLN A 293 -2.63 7.16 14.16
N LYS A 294 -2.35 6.32 15.18
CA LYS A 294 -3.36 5.38 15.71
C LYS A 294 -4.55 6.08 16.37
N ASN A 295 -4.31 7.22 17.02
CA ASN A 295 -5.31 7.97 17.77
C ASN A 295 -5.17 9.46 17.45
N SER A 296 -5.50 9.91 16.24
CA SER A 296 -5.34 11.31 15.80
C SER A 296 -6.04 12.37 16.68
N ALA A 297 -6.86 11.96 17.66
CA ALA A 297 -7.52 12.83 18.64
C ALA A 297 -6.77 12.96 19.99
N ASP A 298 -5.63 12.29 20.18
CA ASP A 298 -4.85 12.37 21.41
C ASP A 298 -3.90 13.60 21.38
N PRO A 299 -4.09 14.61 22.24
CA PRO A 299 -3.29 15.83 22.26
C PRO A 299 -1.85 15.61 22.77
N THR A 300 -1.52 14.41 23.25
CA THR A 300 -0.14 14.03 23.63
C THR A 300 0.67 13.46 22.47
N LEU A 301 0.06 13.34 21.28
CA LEU A 301 0.76 12.90 20.08
C LEU A 301 1.85 13.90 19.68
N GLU A 302 2.97 13.34 19.24
CA GLU A 302 4.07 14.12 18.69
C GLU A 302 3.56 14.98 17.51
N PRO A 303 3.66 16.31 17.59
CA PRO A 303 3.30 17.17 16.48
C PRO A 303 4.17 16.80 15.27
N ASN A 304 3.61 16.88 14.05
CA ASN A 304 4.32 16.51 12.82
C ASN A 304 4.67 15.01 12.70
N ARG A 305 3.87 14.11 13.24
CA ARG A 305 4.00 12.68 12.90
C ARG A 305 3.03 12.32 11.78
N ALA A 306 3.53 11.58 10.79
CA ALA A 306 2.85 11.12 9.59
C ALA A 306 2.59 12.18 8.49
N ASN A 307 3.06 13.40 8.68
CA ASN A 307 2.91 14.53 7.75
C ASN A 307 4.12 14.71 6.80
N TYR A 308 4.88 13.65 6.51
CA TYR A 308 6.05 13.73 5.63
C TYR A 308 5.91 12.83 4.41
N PHE A 309 6.46 13.26 3.29
CA PHE A 309 6.77 12.41 2.15
C PHE A 309 8.23 11.97 2.23
N TYR A 310 8.48 10.69 1.99
CA TYR A 310 9.80 10.07 2.10
C TYR A 310 10.24 9.50 0.75
N ILE A 311 11.53 9.69 0.45
CA ILE A 311 12.22 9.06 -0.69
C ILE A 311 13.46 8.37 -0.13
N LEU A 312 13.51 7.04 -0.27
CA LEU A 312 14.57 6.19 0.28
C LEU A 312 15.27 5.43 -0.82
N ASP A 313 16.56 5.22 -0.63
CA ASP A 313 17.33 4.25 -1.39
C ASP A 313 16.82 2.82 -1.16
N VAL A 314 16.47 2.08 -2.22
CA VAL A 314 15.95 0.70 -2.09
C VAL A 314 17.02 -0.28 -1.63
N GLN A 315 18.28 -0.07 -2.03
CA GLN A 315 19.39 -0.95 -1.68
C GLN A 315 19.78 -0.81 -0.20
N THR A 316 19.87 0.42 0.29
CA THR A 316 20.44 0.71 1.63
C THR A 316 19.42 1.12 2.68
N GLY A 317 18.24 1.58 2.28
CA GLY A 317 17.23 2.14 3.18
C GLY A 317 17.57 3.54 3.67
N THR A 318 18.62 4.17 3.11
CA THR A 318 19.02 5.53 3.43
C THR A 318 17.98 6.51 2.90
N THR A 319 17.58 7.47 3.72
CA THR A 319 16.70 8.56 3.28
C THR A 319 17.45 9.51 2.37
N LEU A 320 17.01 9.61 1.11
CA LEU A 320 17.53 10.58 0.14
C LEU A 320 16.83 11.92 0.31
N ALA A 321 15.50 11.90 0.50
CA ALA A 321 14.71 13.09 0.79
C ALA A 321 13.58 12.81 1.78
N LYS A 322 13.29 13.84 2.56
CA LYS A 322 12.17 13.91 3.49
C LYS A 322 11.58 15.32 3.38
N ILE A 323 10.31 15.40 2.99
CA ILE A 323 9.62 16.66 2.72
C ILE A 323 8.40 16.72 3.63
N GLU A 324 8.30 17.76 4.46
CA GLU A 324 7.11 17.98 5.28
C GLU A 324 5.96 18.48 4.42
N LEU A 325 4.76 17.90 4.58
CA LEU A 325 3.50 18.35 3.99
C LEU A 325 2.56 18.80 5.14
N PRO A 326 2.67 20.07 5.57
CA PRO A 326 2.09 20.51 6.83
C PRO A 326 0.56 20.61 6.81
N ASP A 327 -0.05 20.50 7.98
CA ASP A 327 -1.44 20.83 8.26
C ASP A 327 -1.61 22.32 8.57
N ALA A 328 -1.36 23.17 7.58
CA ALA A 328 -1.54 24.61 7.74
C ALA A 328 -2.52 25.13 6.69
N ASP A 329 -3.58 25.80 7.17
CA ASP A 329 -4.53 26.56 6.33
C ASP A 329 -3.83 27.66 5.52
N ALA A 330 -2.61 28.05 5.92
CA ALA A 330 -1.78 29.04 5.24
C ALA A 330 -0.98 28.50 4.04
N ILE A 331 -1.06 27.20 3.72
CA ILE A 331 -0.42 26.67 2.51
C ILE A 331 -1.23 27.14 1.31
N THR A 332 -0.76 28.22 0.71
CA THR A 332 -1.30 28.68 -0.56
C THR A 332 -0.80 27.79 -1.69
N ALA A 333 -1.52 27.79 -2.81
CA ALA A 333 -1.20 27.02 -4.02
C ALA A 333 0.23 27.22 -4.58
N PHE A 334 0.92 28.29 -4.18
CA PHE A 334 2.25 28.66 -4.65
C PHE A 334 3.36 28.35 -3.65
N THR A 335 3.02 27.73 -2.52
CA THR A 335 3.97 27.36 -1.47
C THR A 335 4.87 26.21 -1.93
N THR A 336 6.19 26.42 -1.87
CA THR A 336 7.20 25.40 -2.23
C THR A 336 7.81 24.78 -0.98
N LEU A 337 7.62 23.48 -0.78
CA LEU A 337 8.14 22.74 0.37
C LEU A 337 9.35 21.92 -0.08
N SER A 338 10.57 22.29 0.30
CA SER A 338 11.78 21.69 -0.25
C SER A 338 12.27 20.50 0.57
N ALA A 339 13.03 19.58 -0.04
CA ALA A 339 13.71 18.52 0.67
C ALA A 339 14.71 19.09 1.68
N GLY A 340 14.66 18.58 2.91
CA GLY A 340 15.50 19.06 4.01
C GLY A 340 14.91 20.25 4.79
N ASP A 341 13.80 20.84 4.36
CA ASP A 341 13.07 21.83 5.15
C ASP A 341 12.33 21.13 6.31
N THR A 342 12.88 21.23 7.53
CA THR A 342 12.26 20.67 8.75
C THR A 342 11.28 21.64 9.42
N GLY A 343 10.43 22.32 8.65
CA GLY A 343 9.28 23.07 9.19
C GLY A 343 9.56 24.46 9.78
N GLY A 344 10.63 25.15 9.36
CA GLY A 344 11.00 26.47 9.92
C GLY A 344 10.43 27.71 9.19
N ASN A 345 9.94 27.55 7.95
CA ASN A 345 9.64 28.68 7.06
C ASN A 345 8.15 29.01 6.89
N TYR A 346 7.26 28.23 7.51
CA TYR A 346 5.82 28.44 7.46
C TYR A 346 5.29 28.69 8.87
N THR A 347 4.45 29.73 9.02
CA THR A 347 3.84 30.06 10.32
C THR A 347 2.80 28.99 10.67
N VAL A 348 3.24 27.81 11.11
CA VAL A 348 2.38 26.87 11.83
C VAL A 348 1.91 27.60 13.07
N ASN A 349 0.61 27.82 13.20
CA ASN A 349 0.05 28.38 14.40
C ASN A 349 0.44 27.42 15.56
N PRO A 350 1.26 27.83 16.54
CA PRO A 350 1.73 26.94 17.60
C PRO A 350 0.61 26.45 18.52
N SER A 351 -0.62 26.96 18.36
CA SER A 351 -1.82 26.46 19.03
C SER A 351 -2.60 25.40 18.24
N VAL A 352 -2.20 25.11 16.99
CA VAL A 352 -2.73 24.03 16.15
C VAL A 352 -1.61 23.04 15.90
N ASN A 353 -1.62 21.94 16.63
CA ASN A 353 -0.71 20.82 16.36
C ASN A 353 -0.92 20.37 14.91
N ASN A 354 0.17 20.20 14.15
CA ASN A 354 0.12 19.78 12.75
C ASN A 354 -0.15 18.27 12.68
N TYR A 355 -1.36 17.91 12.27
CA TYR A 355 -1.88 16.55 12.32
C TYR A 355 -2.10 15.93 10.94
N ASN A 356 -1.53 16.53 9.88
CA ASN A 356 -1.69 15.97 8.55
C ASN A 356 -1.15 14.54 8.50
N GLN A 357 -1.85 13.70 7.77
CA GLN A 357 -1.56 12.28 7.65
C GLN A 357 -1.66 11.91 6.19
N ILE A 358 -0.67 11.18 5.69
CA ILE A 358 -0.52 10.89 4.28
C ILE A 358 -0.56 9.36 4.09
N PRO A 359 -1.76 8.73 4.17
CA PRO A 359 -1.94 7.30 3.97
C PRO A 359 -1.94 6.88 2.50
N ALA A 360 -2.12 7.81 1.56
CA ALA A 360 -2.23 7.44 0.16
C ALA A 360 -0.95 6.81 -0.37
N THR A 361 -1.10 5.96 -1.38
CA THR A 361 0.01 5.44 -2.17
C THR A 361 0.40 6.50 -3.21
N PRO A 362 1.68 6.85 -3.38
CA PRO A 362 2.08 7.78 -4.42
C PRO A 362 2.00 7.16 -5.82
N PHE A 363 1.52 7.93 -6.78
CA PHE A 363 1.59 7.60 -8.20
C PHE A 363 2.79 8.30 -8.84
N LEU A 364 3.71 7.55 -9.46
CA LEU A 364 4.92 8.10 -10.10
C LEU A 364 4.69 8.39 -11.58
N VAL A 365 5.27 9.48 -12.08
CA VAL A 365 5.19 9.91 -13.48
C VAL A 365 6.58 10.17 -14.03
N ASP A 366 6.89 9.45 -15.11
CA ASP A 366 7.99 9.73 -16.03
C ASP A 366 7.41 10.66 -17.10
N LYS A 367 7.78 11.94 -17.06
CA LYS A 367 7.16 13.00 -17.84
C LYS A 367 7.71 12.98 -19.26
N ASP A 368 9.02 12.85 -19.44
CA ASP A 368 9.67 13.01 -20.74
C ASP A 368 10.09 11.68 -21.39
N PHE A 369 9.72 10.56 -20.77
CA PHE A 369 9.95 9.18 -21.24
C PHE A 369 11.43 8.81 -21.30
N ASP A 370 12.27 9.41 -20.46
CA ASP A 370 13.69 9.12 -20.36
C ASP A 370 14.03 7.95 -19.41
N ARG A 371 13.00 7.36 -18.78
CA ARG A 371 13.05 6.28 -17.78
C ARG A 371 13.52 6.71 -16.40
N ASP A 372 13.62 8.00 -16.17
CA ASP A 372 13.65 8.64 -14.86
C ASP A 372 12.20 8.94 -14.43
N TYR A 373 11.92 8.91 -13.14
CA TYR A 373 10.65 9.44 -12.64
C TYR A 373 10.85 10.89 -12.24
N ASP A 374 9.97 11.77 -12.68
CA ASP A 374 10.06 13.22 -12.42
C ASP A 374 9.15 13.66 -11.29
N TYR A 375 7.94 13.10 -11.26
CA TYR A 375 6.87 13.55 -10.36
C TYR A 375 6.26 12.40 -9.58
N ALA A 376 5.72 12.73 -8.41
CA ALA A 376 4.76 11.89 -7.72
C ALA A 376 3.50 12.69 -7.36
N TYR A 377 2.34 12.05 -7.41
CA TYR A 377 1.10 12.59 -6.89
C TYR A 377 0.61 11.77 -5.70
N ILE A 378 0.22 12.43 -4.62
CA ILE A 378 -0.20 11.77 -3.38
C ILE A 378 -1.27 12.58 -2.65
N GLY A 379 -2.31 11.89 -2.17
CA GLY A 379 -3.38 12.48 -1.37
C GLY A 379 -3.09 12.44 0.14
N ASP A 380 -3.75 13.30 0.91
CA ASP A 380 -3.70 13.29 2.37
C ASP A 380 -5.08 13.25 3.05
N GLN A 381 -5.10 13.02 4.37
CA GLN A 381 -6.33 12.97 5.17
C GLN A 381 -6.99 14.33 5.40
N GLU A 382 -6.31 15.41 5.02
CA GLU A 382 -6.90 16.73 5.05
C GLU A 382 -7.64 17.03 3.76
N GLY A 383 -7.50 16.20 2.72
CA GLY A 383 -8.21 16.37 1.45
C GLY A 383 -7.41 17.13 0.41
N ARG A 384 -6.09 17.17 0.56
CA ARG A 384 -5.18 17.77 -0.42
C ARG A 384 -4.60 16.71 -1.30
N LEU A 385 -4.41 17.08 -2.56
CA LEU A 385 -3.59 16.38 -3.52
C LEU A 385 -2.28 17.16 -3.68
N TRP A 386 -1.17 16.48 -3.41
CA TRP A 386 0.17 17.03 -3.52
C TRP A 386 0.84 16.57 -4.81
N LYS A 387 1.59 17.47 -5.42
CA LYS A 387 2.59 17.17 -6.44
C LYS A 387 3.97 17.23 -5.82
N ILE A 388 4.70 16.13 -5.85
CA ILE A 388 6.11 16.07 -5.49
C ILE A 388 6.91 16.12 -6.80
N MET A 389 7.92 16.97 -6.85
CA MET A 389 8.79 17.16 -8.00
C MET A 389 10.22 16.80 -7.63
N PHE A 390 10.80 15.90 -8.40
CA PHE A 390 12.17 15.43 -8.33
C PHE A 390 12.73 15.30 -9.75
N ASP A 391 12.33 16.25 -10.61
CA ASP A 391 12.68 16.41 -12.03
C ASP A 391 14.12 16.92 -12.26
N THR A 392 14.99 16.66 -11.28
CA THR A 392 16.42 17.01 -11.30
C THR A 392 17.20 15.86 -10.67
N PRO A 393 18.43 15.57 -11.13
CA PRO A 393 19.25 14.53 -10.53
C PRO A 393 19.45 14.75 -9.03
N TYR A 394 19.40 13.67 -8.25
CA TYR A 394 19.87 13.69 -6.87
C TYR A 394 21.39 13.84 -6.84
N VAL A 395 21.91 14.70 -5.96
CA VAL A 395 23.36 14.88 -5.77
C VAL A 395 23.77 14.45 -4.36
N GLU A 396 24.60 13.42 -4.26
CA GLU A 396 25.10 12.90 -2.98
C GLU A 396 25.94 13.95 -2.25
N GLY A 397 25.57 14.25 -1.00
CA GLY A 397 26.22 15.30 -0.22
C GLY A 397 26.01 16.72 -0.74
N GLY A 398 25.17 16.90 -1.78
CA GLY A 398 24.83 18.17 -2.38
C GLY A 398 23.53 18.80 -1.85
N ASP A 399 23.19 19.98 -2.38
CA ASP A 399 21.90 20.61 -2.16
C ASP A 399 20.85 19.99 -3.09
N ASN A 400 19.83 19.38 -2.50
CA ASN A 400 18.73 18.74 -3.20
C ASN A 400 17.41 19.51 -2.99
N SER A 401 17.45 20.81 -2.67
CA SER A 401 16.25 21.63 -2.46
C SER A 401 15.36 21.78 -3.69
N ALA A 402 15.87 21.45 -4.88
CA ALA A 402 15.07 21.29 -6.10
C ALA A 402 14.04 20.15 -6.00
N TRP A 403 14.32 19.11 -5.20
CA TRP A 403 13.32 18.12 -4.85
C TRP A 403 12.35 18.74 -3.86
N ARG A 404 11.09 18.90 -4.26
CA ARG A 404 10.12 19.77 -3.56
C ARG A 404 8.69 19.27 -3.70
N ALA A 405 7.79 19.76 -2.86
CA ALA A 405 6.37 19.50 -2.92
C ALA A 405 5.56 20.79 -3.06
N CYS A 406 4.44 20.68 -3.76
CA CYS A 406 3.46 21.74 -3.96
C CYS A 406 2.05 21.19 -3.75
N LEU A 407 1.16 22.05 -3.25
CA LEU A 407 -0.27 21.76 -3.27
C LEU A 407 -0.76 21.82 -4.72
N LEU A 408 -1.20 20.68 -5.27
CA LEU A 408 -1.82 20.64 -6.59
C LEU A 408 -3.30 21.00 -6.51
N TYR A 409 -4.02 20.43 -5.55
CA TYR A 409 -5.45 20.65 -5.43
C TYR A 409 -5.96 20.41 -4.01
N ASP A 410 -7.05 21.07 -3.63
CA ASP A 410 -7.74 20.93 -2.35
C ASP A 410 -9.22 20.61 -2.57
N THR A 411 -9.73 19.54 -1.96
CA THR A 411 -11.16 19.16 -2.09
C THR A 411 -12.12 20.16 -1.48
N ALA A 412 -11.64 21.11 -0.67
CA ALA A 412 -12.43 22.24 -0.18
C ALA A 412 -12.65 23.33 -1.23
N ASP A 413 -11.95 23.31 -2.37
CA ASP A 413 -12.10 24.31 -3.41
C ASP A 413 -13.53 24.31 -3.99
N THR A 414 -14.22 25.45 -3.84
CA THR A 414 -15.59 25.65 -4.34
C THR A 414 -15.65 26.24 -5.74
N ASN A 415 -14.56 26.83 -6.23
CA ASN A 415 -14.51 27.61 -7.46
C ASN A 415 -14.00 26.74 -8.61
N PHE A 416 -14.67 25.62 -8.88
CA PHE A 416 -14.35 24.70 -9.99
C PHE A 416 -14.37 25.33 -11.41
N ASP A 417 -14.28 26.67 -11.52
CA ASP A 417 -14.23 27.49 -12.73
C ASP A 417 -12.80 27.81 -13.22
N GLY A 418 -11.76 27.40 -12.48
CA GLY A 418 -10.35 27.57 -12.87
C GLY A 418 -9.83 29.01 -12.79
N GLN A 419 -10.58 29.96 -12.21
CA GLN A 419 -10.07 31.31 -11.96
C GLN A 419 -9.44 31.42 -10.56
N VAL A 420 -8.15 31.12 -10.49
CA VAL A 420 -7.33 31.50 -9.31
C VAL A 420 -6.96 32.99 -9.45
N ASP A 421 -7.89 33.88 -9.12
CA ASP A 421 -7.73 35.35 -9.28
C ASP A 421 -6.94 36.03 -8.15
N SER A 422 -6.20 35.27 -7.31
CA SER A 422 -5.39 35.87 -6.26
C SER A 422 -4.16 35.05 -5.86
N SER A 423 -3.16 35.73 -5.28
CA SER A 423 -2.01 35.11 -4.61
C SER A 423 -2.38 34.18 -3.44
N ASP A 424 -3.64 34.21 -3.01
CA ASP A 424 -4.11 33.61 -1.77
C ASP A 424 -4.74 32.21 -2.00
N GLY A 425 -4.84 31.75 -3.26
CA GLY A 425 -5.46 30.47 -3.63
C GLY A 425 -6.98 30.55 -3.87
N PRO A 426 -7.66 29.42 -4.12
CA PRO A 426 -9.11 29.40 -4.31
C PRO A 426 -9.87 29.65 -3.00
N ALA A 427 -11.17 29.98 -3.11
CA ALA A 427 -12.05 29.98 -1.95
C ALA A 427 -12.27 28.55 -1.45
N LEU A 428 -12.04 28.32 -0.15
CA LEU A 428 -12.12 26.99 0.48
C LEU A 428 -13.33 26.86 1.40
N ASP A 429 -14.13 25.81 1.20
CA ASP A 429 -15.15 25.32 2.10
C ASP A 429 -14.61 24.18 2.96
N LEU A 430 -13.88 24.54 4.01
CA LEU A 430 -13.26 23.58 4.91
C LEU A 430 -14.27 22.67 5.64
N ALA A 431 -15.55 23.06 5.73
CA ALA A 431 -16.59 22.26 6.37
C ALA A 431 -17.00 21.04 5.54
N HIS A 432 -16.77 21.08 4.22
CA HIS A 432 -17.09 19.99 3.30
C HIS A 432 -15.83 19.40 2.63
N ARG A 433 -14.64 19.73 3.14
CA ARG A 433 -13.37 19.13 2.72
C ARG A 433 -13.38 17.63 3.01
N THR A 434 -12.88 16.84 2.07
CA THR A 434 -12.94 15.37 2.15
C THR A 434 -11.57 14.73 1.93
N PRO A 435 -11.17 13.75 2.77
CA PRO A 435 -9.83 13.14 2.76
C PRO A 435 -9.56 12.33 1.47
N VAL A 436 -8.30 12.09 1.14
CA VAL A 436 -7.87 11.27 -0.02
C VAL A 436 -6.98 10.11 0.47
N TYR A 437 -7.48 8.88 0.36
CA TYR A 437 -6.79 7.68 0.89
C TYR A 437 -6.17 6.78 -0.16
N TYR A 438 -6.74 6.75 -1.37
CA TYR A 438 -6.29 5.84 -2.42
C TYR A 438 -5.23 6.51 -3.29
N SER A 439 -4.45 5.68 -4.01
CA SER A 439 -3.54 6.19 -5.04
C SER A 439 -4.31 7.04 -6.05
N PRO A 440 -3.79 8.23 -6.39
CA PRO A 440 -4.17 8.89 -7.63
C PRO A 440 -3.81 8.00 -8.83
N ASP A 441 -4.37 8.33 -9.98
CA ASP A 441 -3.93 7.82 -11.27
C ASP A 441 -3.72 8.97 -12.25
N VAL A 442 -2.77 8.84 -13.16
CA VAL A 442 -2.38 9.92 -14.06
C VAL A 442 -2.31 9.41 -15.49
N THR A 443 -2.90 10.19 -16.40
CA THR A 443 -2.79 9.96 -17.84
C THR A 443 -2.50 11.27 -18.56
N ARG A 444 -2.32 11.20 -19.89
CA ARG A 444 -2.21 12.38 -20.73
C ARG A 444 -3.52 12.64 -21.48
N MET A 445 -3.88 13.91 -21.55
CA MET A 445 -4.92 14.42 -22.44
C MET A 445 -4.45 14.41 -23.90
N PRO A 446 -5.35 14.56 -24.89
CA PRO A 446 -4.97 14.64 -26.31
C PRO A 446 -3.98 15.76 -26.66
N ASN A 447 -3.95 16.84 -25.86
CA ASN A 447 -3.00 17.95 -25.99
C ASN A 447 -1.67 17.70 -25.24
N ASN A 448 -1.45 16.47 -24.77
CA ASN A 448 -0.30 16.01 -24.01
C ASN A 448 -0.19 16.55 -22.57
N GLN A 449 -1.17 17.29 -22.05
CA GLN A 449 -1.16 17.72 -20.65
C GLN A 449 -1.44 16.54 -19.71
N LEU A 450 -0.81 16.53 -18.53
CA LEU A 450 -1.11 15.55 -17.48
C LEU A 450 -2.48 15.83 -16.84
N LEU A 451 -3.28 14.76 -16.71
CA LEU A 451 -4.58 14.76 -16.05
C LEU A 451 -4.56 13.75 -14.90
N VAL A 452 -4.77 14.26 -13.68
CA VAL A 452 -4.67 13.53 -12.42
C VAL A 452 -6.06 13.22 -11.89
N PHE A 453 -6.35 11.94 -11.69
CA PHE A 453 -7.59 11.43 -11.15
C PHE A 453 -7.42 10.97 -9.71
N PHE A 454 -8.37 11.33 -8.85
CA PHE A 454 -8.41 10.84 -7.48
C PHE A 454 -9.84 10.89 -6.95
N ALA A 455 -10.11 10.08 -5.92
CA ALA A 455 -11.39 10.07 -5.24
C ALA A 455 -11.19 10.41 -3.76
N SER A 456 -12.11 11.18 -3.21
CA SER A 456 -12.15 11.45 -1.78
C SER A 456 -12.89 10.33 -1.01
N GLY A 457 -12.52 10.12 0.24
CA GLY A 457 -13.14 9.18 1.18
C GLY A 457 -12.53 7.77 1.15
N ASN A 458 -12.94 6.97 2.12
CA ASN A 458 -12.67 5.54 2.20
C ASN A 458 -13.75 4.83 3.03
N ALA A 459 -14.22 3.65 2.60
CA ALA A 459 -15.12 2.82 3.38
C ALA A 459 -14.50 2.22 4.67
N GLU A 460 -13.18 2.25 4.82
CA GLU A 460 -12.45 1.63 5.93
C GLU A 460 -12.37 2.47 7.21
N PHE A 461 -12.20 3.79 7.08
CA PHE A 461 -11.92 4.66 8.23
C PHE A 461 -13.16 5.48 8.60
N THR A 462 -13.60 5.36 9.85
CA THR A 462 -14.86 5.95 10.33
C THR A 462 -14.82 7.46 10.57
N LYS A 463 -13.67 8.14 10.41
CA LYS A 463 -13.60 9.62 10.30
C LYS A 463 -14.51 10.13 9.16
N ASP A 464 -14.85 9.23 8.23
CA ASP A 464 -15.64 9.49 7.04
C ASP A 464 -17.15 9.21 7.22
N ASP A 465 -17.62 8.86 8.42
CA ASP A 465 -19.04 8.57 8.69
C ASP A 465 -19.89 9.82 8.99
N GLU A 466 -19.40 10.99 8.62
CA GLU A 466 -20.13 12.25 8.74
C GLU A 466 -21.27 12.32 7.70
N PRO A 467 -22.55 12.33 8.12
CA PRO A 467 -23.69 12.27 7.21
C PRO A 467 -23.81 13.48 6.28
N SER A 468 -23.11 14.58 6.58
CA SER A 468 -23.12 15.82 5.80
C SER A 468 -22.08 15.83 4.67
N LEU A 469 -21.13 14.88 4.65
CA LEU A 469 -20.10 14.85 3.62
C LEU A 469 -20.57 14.04 2.40
N THR A 470 -20.36 14.64 1.22
CA THR A 470 -20.53 13.97 -0.07
C THR A 470 -19.16 13.80 -0.72
N TYR A 471 -18.76 12.55 -0.89
CA TYR A 471 -17.50 12.19 -1.53
C TYR A 471 -17.59 12.32 -3.04
N LYS A 472 -16.47 12.64 -3.70
CA LYS A 472 -16.42 12.87 -5.14
C LYS A 472 -15.22 12.22 -5.81
N VAL A 473 -15.31 12.08 -7.13
CA VAL A 473 -14.17 11.84 -8.03
C VAL A 473 -13.79 13.15 -8.70
N TYR A 474 -12.49 13.42 -8.73
CA TYR A 474 -11.89 14.61 -9.29
C TYR A 474 -11.02 14.23 -10.49
N ALA A 475 -10.94 15.14 -11.47
CA ALA A 475 -10.03 15.08 -12.60
C ALA A 475 -9.40 16.46 -12.77
N ILE A 476 -8.10 16.56 -12.46
CA ILE A 476 -7.38 17.83 -12.34
C ILE A 476 -6.21 17.85 -13.32
N ILE A 477 -6.20 18.86 -14.19
CA ILE A 477 -5.11 19.15 -15.12
C ILE A 477 -3.93 19.70 -14.32
N ASP A 478 -2.77 19.06 -14.44
CA ASP A 478 -1.51 19.65 -13.98
C ASP A 478 -1.00 20.64 -15.05
N PRO A 479 -0.79 21.92 -14.72
CA PRO A 479 -0.23 22.90 -15.65
C PRO A 479 1.19 22.57 -16.16
N GLU A 480 1.86 21.58 -15.57
CA GLU A 480 3.21 21.10 -15.90
C GLU A 480 4.29 22.18 -15.86
N THR A 481 4.10 23.21 -15.03
CA THR A 481 5.07 24.28 -14.84
C THR A 481 6.27 23.84 -13.99
N PRO A 482 7.46 24.44 -14.17
CA PRO A 482 8.63 24.15 -13.33
C PRO A 482 8.55 24.78 -11.93
N TYR A 483 7.46 25.47 -11.58
CA TYR A 483 7.24 26.07 -10.27
C TYR A 483 5.96 25.52 -9.64
N CYS A 484 5.71 25.81 -8.36
CA CYS A 484 4.42 25.46 -7.78
C CYS A 484 3.29 26.17 -8.50
N SER A 485 2.32 25.40 -8.96
CA SER A 485 1.13 25.88 -9.65
C SER A 485 -0.07 25.06 -9.22
N TYR A 486 -1.20 25.73 -9.00
CA TYR A 486 -2.45 25.06 -8.71
C TYR A 486 -3.00 24.33 -9.94
N GLY A 487 -3.48 23.11 -9.73
CA GLY A 487 -4.16 22.30 -10.73
C GLY A 487 -5.45 22.96 -11.22
N GLN A 488 -5.82 22.68 -12.46
CA GLN A 488 -7.01 23.26 -13.08
C GLN A 488 -8.07 22.17 -13.29
N PRO A 489 -9.34 22.44 -13.00
CA PRO A 489 -10.41 21.52 -13.37
C PRO A 489 -10.50 21.39 -14.90
N LEU A 490 -11.10 20.30 -15.36
CA LEU A 490 -11.47 20.18 -16.77
C LEU A 490 -12.47 21.30 -17.16
N PRO A 491 -12.45 21.77 -18.41
CA PRO A 491 -13.39 22.80 -18.87
C PRO A 491 -14.83 22.28 -18.85
N GLU A 492 -15.83 23.18 -18.81
CA GLU A 492 -17.26 22.82 -18.78
C GLU A 492 -17.69 21.89 -19.93
N THR A 493 -16.98 21.96 -21.06
CA THR A 493 -17.20 21.10 -22.20
C THR A 493 -15.90 20.55 -22.76
N MET A 494 -15.93 19.27 -23.15
CA MET A 494 -14.83 18.56 -23.81
C MET A 494 -15.41 17.81 -25.01
N ASN A 495 -14.79 17.96 -26.19
CA ASN A 495 -15.24 17.32 -27.43
C ASN A 495 -16.73 17.55 -27.79
N GLY A 496 -17.31 18.67 -27.36
CA GLY A 496 -18.72 19.01 -27.60
C GLY A 496 -19.71 18.41 -26.60
N GLU A 497 -19.24 17.70 -25.58
CA GLU A 497 -20.04 17.18 -24.47
C GLU A 497 -19.80 17.96 -23.19
N SER A 498 -20.81 18.02 -22.31
CA SER A 498 -20.64 18.54 -20.95
C SER A 498 -19.75 17.62 -20.13
N VAL A 499 -18.86 18.23 -19.34
CA VAL A 499 -18.00 17.51 -18.39
C VAL A 499 -18.72 17.37 -17.05
N ALA A 500 -18.75 16.14 -16.52
CA ALA A 500 -19.41 15.77 -15.27
C ALA A 500 -18.51 15.90 -14.02
N PHE A 501 -17.19 16.08 -14.20
CA PHE A 501 -16.27 16.25 -13.07
C PHE A 501 -16.48 17.61 -12.37
N PRO A 502 -16.37 17.66 -11.02
CA PRO A 502 -16.18 16.52 -10.13
C PRO A 502 -17.48 15.72 -9.97
N ILE A 503 -17.37 14.40 -9.95
CA ILE A 503 -18.54 13.51 -9.89
C ILE A 503 -18.83 13.23 -8.42
N ALA A 504 -19.94 13.77 -7.91
CA ALA A 504 -20.41 13.48 -6.55
C ALA A 504 -21.06 12.10 -6.47
N PHE A 505 -20.70 11.32 -5.44
CA PHE A 505 -21.36 10.06 -5.13
C PHE A 505 -22.68 10.30 -4.38
N GLU A 506 -23.45 9.23 -4.23
CA GLU A 506 -24.61 9.28 -3.34
C GLU A 506 -24.17 9.52 -1.88
N PRO A 507 -25.03 10.12 -1.04
CA PRO A 507 -24.73 10.28 0.38
C PRO A 507 -24.29 8.95 1.02
N LYS A 508 -23.12 8.95 1.68
CA LYS A 508 -22.46 7.78 2.31
C LYS A 508 -21.83 6.76 1.38
N GLU A 509 -21.91 6.93 0.07
CA GLU A 509 -21.14 6.12 -0.87
C GLU A 509 -19.69 6.57 -0.88
N LYS A 510 -18.76 5.61 -0.82
CA LYS A 510 -17.32 5.86 -0.70
C LYS A 510 -16.52 4.96 -1.64
N PRO A 511 -15.33 5.39 -2.12
CA PRO A 511 -14.47 4.51 -2.90
C PRO A 511 -13.91 3.38 -2.02
N ILE A 512 -13.71 2.21 -2.63
CA ILE A 512 -13.08 1.03 -2.00
C ILE A 512 -11.81 0.56 -2.74
N THR A 513 -11.47 1.24 -3.84
CA THR A 513 -10.26 0.97 -4.62
C THR A 513 -9.65 2.29 -5.11
N ALA A 514 -8.37 2.22 -5.51
CA ALA A 514 -7.78 3.26 -6.35
C ALA A 514 -8.51 3.37 -7.69
N MET A 515 -8.36 4.54 -8.30
CA MET A 515 -8.83 4.80 -9.66
C MET A 515 -7.88 4.16 -10.67
N HIS A 516 -8.40 3.76 -11.82
CA HIS A 516 -7.59 3.22 -12.92
C HIS A 516 -8.06 3.79 -14.26
N VAL A 517 -7.15 4.45 -14.99
CA VAL A 517 -7.38 4.98 -16.32
C VAL A 517 -6.69 4.10 -17.34
N VAL A 518 -7.46 3.49 -18.24
CA VAL A 518 -6.92 2.61 -19.27
C VAL A 518 -7.79 2.66 -20.52
N GLY A 519 -7.16 2.76 -21.69
CA GLY A 519 -7.86 2.74 -22.97
C GLY A 519 -8.93 3.85 -23.11
N GLY A 520 -8.68 5.03 -22.53
CA GLY A 520 -9.63 6.14 -22.53
C GLY A 520 -10.80 6.00 -21.55
N LYS A 521 -10.70 5.09 -20.57
CA LYS A 521 -11.76 4.84 -19.58
C LYS A 521 -11.23 5.02 -18.18
N LEU A 522 -12.02 5.66 -17.33
CA LEU A 522 -11.81 5.71 -15.88
C LEU A 522 -12.63 4.60 -15.22
N ILE A 523 -11.97 3.71 -14.48
CA ILE A 523 -12.55 2.53 -13.84
C ILE A 523 -12.25 2.55 -12.34
N PHE A 524 -13.28 2.33 -11.52
CA PHE A 524 -13.13 2.26 -10.07
C PHE A 524 -14.33 1.60 -9.39
N LYS A 525 -14.21 1.33 -8.09
CA LYS A 525 -15.27 0.71 -7.30
C LYS A 525 -15.63 1.57 -6.10
N THR A 526 -16.92 1.58 -5.79
CA THR A 526 -17.47 2.23 -4.60
C THR A 526 -18.31 1.26 -3.80
N PHE A 527 -18.59 1.65 -2.56
CA PHE A 527 -19.45 0.92 -1.65
C PHE A 527 -20.40 1.89 -0.93
N LEU A 528 -21.68 1.56 -0.96
CA LEU A 528 -22.73 2.22 -0.21
C LEU A 528 -23.15 1.33 0.97
N ALA A 529 -22.77 1.72 2.18
CA ALA A 529 -23.12 0.99 3.39
C ALA A 529 -24.60 1.18 3.75
N THR A 530 -25.30 0.10 4.14
CA THR A 530 -26.60 0.21 4.83
C THR A 530 -26.38 0.67 6.30
N PRO A 531 -27.40 1.20 7.00
CA PRO A 531 -27.19 1.92 8.27
C PRO A 531 -26.38 1.13 9.32
N GLN A 532 -25.13 1.59 9.51
CA GLN A 532 -24.21 1.51 10.65
C GLN A 532 -24.35 0.33 11.64
N VAL A 533 -24.00 -0.87 11.20
CA VAL A 533 -23.37 -1.85 12.09
C VAL A 533 -22.22 -2.49 11.31
N ALA A 534 -21.08 -2.73 11.96
CA ALA A 534 -20.04 -3.56 11.34
C ALA A 534 -20.67 -4.86 10.79
N CYS A 535 -20.22 -5.32 9.63
CA CYS A 535 -20.68 -6.54 8.98
C CYS A 535 -22.12 -6.52 8.41
N THR A 536 -22.75 -5.34 8.28
CA THR A 536 -23.97 -5.20 7.47
C THR A 536 -23.65 -5.30 5.97
N ARG A 537 -24.64 -5.74 5.20
CA ARG A 537 -24.54 -5.75 3.73
C ARG A 537 -24.65 -4.34 3.20
N GLY A 538 -23.86 -3.98 2.20
CA GLY A 538 -24.05 -2.78 1.39
C GLY A 538 -24.08 -3.13 -0.09
N VAL A 539 -24.18 -2.09 -0.92
CA VAL A 539 -24.14 -2.21 -2.37
C VAL A 539 -22.75 -1.80 -2.84
N GLY A 540 -22.04 -2.72 -3.49
CA GLY A 540 -20.82 -2.39 -4.23
C GLY A 540 -21.17 -2.04 -5.67
N ARG A 541 -20.56 -0.98 -6.21
CA ARG A 541 -20.70 -0.57 -7.62
C ARG A 541 -19.35 -0.59 -8.33
N LEU A 542 -19.36 -0.94 -9.61
CA LEU A 542 -18.23 -0.81 -10.53
C LEU A 542 -18.56 0.30 -11.53
N TRP A 543 -17.72 1.35 -11.56
CA TRP A 543 -17.87 2.48 -12.46
C TRP A 543 -16.96 2.31 -13.67
N THR A 544 -17.44 2.71 -14.84
CA THR A 544 -16.65 2.82 -16.07
C THR A 544 -17.13 4.06 -16.83
N LEU A 545 -16.31 5.09 -16.83
CA LEU A 545 -16.64 6.42 -17.33
C LEU A 545 -15.64 6.86 -18.40
N ASP A 546 -16.06 7.76 -19.30
CA ASP A 546 -15.12 8.43 -20.19
C ASP A 546 -14.16 9.27 -19.35
N TYR A 547 -12.85 9.15 -19.59
CA TYR A 547 -11.87 9.82 -18.74
C TYR A 547 -11.81 11.35 -18.94
N LEU A 548 -12.25 11.86 -20.10
CA LEU A 548 -12.22 13.30 -20.40
C LEU A 548 -13.49 14.02 -20.00
N THR A 549 -14.63 13.32 -20.01
CA THR A 549 -15.93 13.94 -19.69
C THR A 549 -16.48 13.46 -18.36
N GLY A 550 -16.11 12.28 -17.88
CA GLY A 550 -16.73 11.65 -16.71
C GLY A 550 -18.13 11.11 -16.98
N ASN A 551 -18.60 11.19 -18.23
CA ASN A 551 -19.91 10.68 -18.62
C ASN A 551 -19.88 9.15 -18.76
N PRO A 552 -21.03 8.47 -18.58
CA PRO A 552 -21.17 7.07 -18.93
C PRO A 552 -20.78 6.83 -20.40
N ILE A 553 -19.96 5.82 -20.66
CA ILE A 553 -19.56 5.49 -22.03
C ILE A 553 -20.71 4.75 -22.72
N VAL A 554 -21.35 5.42 -23.68
CA VAL A 554 -22.33 4.80 -24.58
C VAL A 554 -21.55 4.24 -25.77
N ALA A 555 -21.10 2.98 -25.70
CA ALA A 555 -20.43 2.36 -26.84
C ALA A 555 -20.96 0.95 -27.14
N ASP A 556 -21.18 0.69 -28.43
CA ASP A 556 -21.54 -0.61 -29.03
C ASP A 556 -20.48 -1.72 -28.85
N THR A 557 -19.39 -1.43 -28.13
CA THR A 557 -18.36 -2.39 -27.76
C THR A 557 -18.44 -2.68 -26.27
N PRO A 558 -18.99 -3.83 -25.91
CA PRO A 558 -19.10 -4.18 -24.52
C PRO A 558 -17.71 -4.31 -23.89
N TYR A 559 -17.58 -3.91 -22.63
CA TYR A 559 -16.28 -3.77 -21.97
C TYR A 559 -16.20 -4.52 -20.64
N VAL A 560 -17.34 -4.68 -19.98
CA VAL A 560 -17.46 -5.52 -18.80
C VAL A 560 -18.20 -6.78 -19.23
N GLU A 561 -17.57 -7.91 -18.98
CA GLU A 561 -18.20 -9.21 -19.14
C GLU A 561 -19.12 -9.44 -17.92
N THR A 562 -20.43 -9.41 -18.16
CA THR A 562 -21.44 -9.62 -17.13
C THR A 562 -21.89 -11.08 -17.02
N ASN A 563 -21.54 -11.94 -17.99
CA ASN A 563 -21.83 -13.38 -17.99
C ASN A 563 -20.54 -14.19 -18.22
N PRO A 564 -20.41 -15.43 -17.73
CA PRO A 564 -19.15 -16.20 -17.74
C PRO A 564 -18.67 -16.76 -19.11
N ASP A 565 -19.03 -16.14 -20.24
CA ASP A 565 -18.83 -16.71 -21.59
C ASP A 565 -17.55 -16.25 -22.32
N GLY A 566 -16.72 -15.43 -21.67
CA GLY A 566 -15.48 -14.86 -22.21
C GLY A 566 -15.71 -13.74 -23.22
N THR A 567 -16.95 -13.31 -23.43
CA THR A 567 -17.31 -12.21 -24.32
C THR A 567 -17.87 -11.06 -23.50
N PRO A 568 -17.32 -9.83 -23.62
CA PRO A 568 -17.92 -8.68 -22.98
C PRO A 568 -19.38 -8.52 -23.44
N ILE A 569 -20.31 -8.19 -22.55
CA ILE A 569 -21.74 -8.03 -22.90
C ILE A 569 -22.30 -6.77 -22.25
N GLY A 570 -22.60 -5.79 -23.09
CA GLY A 570 -23.21 -4.50 -22.78
C GLY A 570 -22.61 -3.66 -21.66
N THR A 571 -23.21 -2.48 -21.52
CA THR A 571 -23.18 -1.68 -20.29
C THR A 571 -24.29 -2.19 -19.36
N GLY A 572 -23.97 -2.42 -18.09
CA GLY A 572 -24.94 -2.73 -17.05
C GLY A 572 -24.34 -2.48 -15.68
N ASP A 573 -25.17 -2.06 -14.74
CA ASP A 573 -24.77 -1.92 -13.34
C ASP A 573 -24.53 -3.32 -12.76
N ILE A 574 -23.29 -3.59 -12.36
CA ILE A 574 -23.00 -4.77 -11.54
C ILE A 574 -23.15 -4.35 -10.09
N GLU A 575 -24.31 -4.63 -9.52
CA GLU A 575 -24.52 -4.53 -8.07
C GLU A 575 -24.12 -5.83 -7.40
N VAL A 576 -23.13 -5.77 -6.51
CA VAL A 576 -22.75 -6.90 -5.65
C VAL A 576 -23.08 -6.56 -4.21
N SER A 577 -23.80 -7.46 -3.54
CA SER A 577 -23.95 -7.40 -2.08
C SER A 577 -22.63 -7.74 -1.40
N LEU A 578 -21.93 -6.72 -0.89
CA LEU A 578 -20.69 -6.90 -0.14
C LEU A 578 -20.97 -6.76 1.36
N LYS A 579 -20.33 -7.59 2.18
CA LYS A 579 -20.23 -7.37 3.63
C LYS A 579 -18.90 -6.70 3.92
N TYR A 580 -18.93 -5.57 4.61
CA TYR A 580 -17.73 -4.83 5.01
C TYR A 580 -17.66 -4.72 6.55
N GLY A 581 -16.47 -4.88 7.11
CA GLY A 581 -16.20 -4.83 8.55
C GLY A 581 -15.77 -6.17 9.15
N VAL A 582 -14.98 -6.07 10.23
CA VAL A 582 -14.55 -7.19 11.07
C VAL A 582 -15.52 -7.29 12.25
N ASP A 583 -16.23 -8.42 12.43
CA ASP A 583 -16.85 -8.69 13.74
C ASP A 583 -15.71 -8.88 14.72
N VAL A 584 -15.65 -8.03 15.75
CA VAL A 584 -14.93 -8.36 16.96
C VAL A 584 -15.97 -8.89 17.94
N ASP A 585 -15.84 -10.16 18.33
CA ASP A 585 -16.53 -10.62 19.52
C ASP A 585 -16.09 -9.78 20.74
N ALA A 586 -16.73 -9.96 21.90
CA ALA A 586 -16.36 -9.25 23.14
C ALA A 586 -14.89 -9.47 23.58
N PHE A 587 -14.12 -10.28 22.85
CA PHE A 587 -12.73 -10.63 23.07
C PHE A 587 -11.80 -10.24 21.89
N GLY A 588 -12.30 -9.59 20.84
CA GLY A 588 -11.48 -9.08 19.73
C GLY A 588 -11.16 -10.07 18.59
N ASN A 589 -11.91 -11.17 18.43
CA ASN A 589 -11.65 -12.14 17.35
C ASN A 589 -12.40 -11.79 16.04
N PRO A 590 -11.71 -11.68 14.88
CA PRO A 590 -12.34 -11.48 13.56
C PRO A 590 -13.19 -12.67 13.08
N SER A 591 -14.37 -12.40 12.52
CA SER A 591 -15.05 -13.33 11.60
C SER A 591 -14.59 -13.09 10.14
N VAL A 592 -14.44 -14.17 9.36
CA VAL A 592 -13.75 -14.20 8.06
C VAL A 592 -14.59 -13.62 6.91
N TRP A 593 -13.90 -12.98 5.96
CA TRP A 593 -14.41 -12.48 4.68
C TRP A 593 -15.19 -13.54 3.88
N GLN A 594 -16.41 -13.20 3.44
CA GLN A 594 -17.12 -13.90 2.37
C GLN A 594 -17.63 -12.89 1.36
N MET A 595 -17.05 -12.89 0.16
CA MET A 595 -17.65 -12.27 -1.02
C MET A 595 -18.62 -13.29 -1.63
N THR A 596 -19.92 -13.02 -1.60
CA THR A 596 -20.91 -13.82 -2.32
C THR A 596 -21.38 -13.00 -3.51
N ILE A 597 -20.91 -13.36 -4.71
CA ILE A 597 -21.50 -12.86 -5.96
C ILE A 597 -22.88 -13.53 -6.05
N LEU A 598 -23.94 -12.79 -5.76
CA LEU A 598 -25.29 -13.24 -6.07
C LEU A 598 -25.52 -12.97 -7.56
N PRO A 599 -26.02 -13.93 -8.35
CA PRO A 599 -26.43 -13.64 -9.72
C PRO A 599 -27.48 -12.52 -9.68
N ALA A 600 -27.30 -11.50 -10.51
CA ALA A 600 -28.27 -10.42 -10.66
C ALA A 600 -29.62 -11.03 -11.07
N GLU A 601 -30.66 -10.78 -10.27
CA GLU A 601 -32.02 -10.97 -10.75
C GLU A 601 -32.25 -9.91 -11.84
N PRO A 602 -32.74 -10.27 -13.03
CA PRO A 602 -33.07 -9.28 -14.03
C PRO A 602 -34.18 -8.38 -13.49
N LEU A 603 -33.87 -7.09 -13.32
CA LEU A 603 -34.89 -6.07 -13.09
C LEU A 603 -35.79 -6.02 -14.33
N SER A 604 -36.94 -6.69 -14.25
CA SER A 604 -38.01 -6.55 -15.23
C SER A 604 -38.63 -5.16 -15.08
N TRP A 605 -38.39 -4.31 -16.08
CA TRP A 605 -39.22 -3.13 -16.29
C TRP A 605 -40.62 -3.62 -16.63
N GLY A 606 -41.58 -3.30 -15.77
CA GLY A 606 -42.96 -3.69 -15.95
C GLY A 606 -43.56 -3.01 -17.16
N GLU A 607 -43.97 -3.80 -18.15
CA GLU A 607 -45.14 -3.51 -18.99
C GLU A 607 -45.88 -4.83 -19.23
N GLY A 608 -47.16 -4.84 -18.89
CA GLY A 608 -47.98 -6.03 -18.86
C GLY A 608 -48.38 -6.53 -20.24
N VAL A 609 -48.30 -7.85 -20.44
CA VAL A 609 -49.21 -8.60 -21.31
C VAL A 609 -49.35 -10.01 -20.74
N THR A 610 -50.56 -10.35 -20.28
CA THR A 610 -50.98 -11.73 -20.00
C THR A 610 -51.42 -12.41 -21.30
N PHE A 611 -50.98 -13.64 -21.54
CA PHE A 611 -51.73 -14.62 -22.32
C PHE A 611 -51.68 -15.99 -21.62
N ASP A 612 -52.86 -16.62 -21.62
CA ASP A 612 -53.37 -17.84 -20.94
C ASP A 612 -52.36 -18.90 -20.45
#